data_AF-T1EXB9-F1
#
_entry.id   AF-T1EXB9-F1
#
_cell.length_a   1.000
_cell.length_b   1.000
_cell.length_c   1.000
_cell.angle_alpha   90.00
_cell.angle_beta   90.00
_cell.angle_gamma   90.00
#
_symmetry.space_group_name_H-M   'P 1'
#
loop_
_entity.id
_entity.type
_entity.pdbx_description
1 polymer ?
#
loop_
_entity_poly.entity_id
_entity_poly.type
_entity_poly.pdbx_seq_one_letter_code
_entity_poly.pdbx_strand_id
1 'polypeptide(L)'
;MTSTIITGDYCQSEYFIAVCNNSLNNVNNNNNNLVTNVVVITKATYGRMRVSRCVTGMYGDVGCRNDVTNYVSSRCSGKSRCKIYVAEQMLHRLNRCPIELNAYLEEIRIPILRKIALQLLT
;
A
#
# COMPACT_ATOMS: atom_id res chain seq x y z
N MET A 1 7.94 13.12 -10.16
CA MET A 1 7.58 11.68 -10.17
C MET A 1 6.19 11.58 -9.56
N THR A 2 5.16 11.28 -10.34
CA THR A 2 3.78 11.21 -9.84
C THR A 2 3.53 9.84 -9.21
N SER A 3 3.75 9.75 -7.90
CA SER A 3 3.35 8.57 -7.12
C SER A 3 1.83 8.58 -6.96
N THR A 4 1.14 7.55 -7.45
CA THR A 4 -0.27 7.36 -7.11
C THR A 4 -0.35 6.92 -5.65
N ILE A 5 -0.78 7.82 -4.78
CA ILE A 5 -0.99 7.48 -3.37
C ILE A 5 -2.29 6.68 -3.29
N ILE A 6 -2.22 5.40 -2.92
CA ILE A 6 -3.41 4.63 -2.55
C ILE A 6 -3.69 4.97 -1.09
N THR A 7 -4.40 6.08 -0.85
CA THR A 7 -4.91 6.41 0.48
C THR A 7 -6.17 5.60 0.74
N GLY A 8 -6.14 4.75 1.77
CA GLY A 8 -7.30 4.03 2.26
C GLY A 8 -7.04 3.44 3.63
N ASP A 9 -8.09 3.40 4.44
CA ASP A 9 -8.10 2.65 5.70
C ASP A 9 -8.49 1.21 5.35
N TYR A 10 -7.77 0.21 5.82
CA TYR A 10 -8.15 -1.20 5.68
C TYR A 10 -8.35 -1.81 7.06
N CYS A 11 -9.57 -2.26 7.35
CA CYS A 11 -9.96 -2.77 8.67
C CYS A 11 -9.49 -4.21 8.86
N GLN A 12 -9.44 -4.68 10.12
CA GLN A 12 -8.95 -6.02 10.47
C GLN A 12 -9.65 -7.17 9.71
N SER A 13 -10.94 -7.00 9.41
CA SER A 13 -11.74 -7.97 8.66
C SER A 13 -11.48 -7.97 7.16
N GLU A 14 -10.56 -7.15 6.65
CA GLU A 14 -10.38 -6.91 5.23
C GLU A 14 -9.02 -7.36 4.71
N TYR A 15 -8.89 -7.25 3.39
CA TYR A 15 -7.63 -7.48 2.69
C TYR A 15 -7.14 -6.18 2.05
N PHE A 16 -5.86 -5.89 2.26
CA PHE A 16 -5.14 -4.98 1.40
C PHE A 16 -4.77 -5.72 0.10
N ILE A 17 -5.16 -5.16 -1.05
CA ILE A 17 -4.90 -5.72 -2.36
C ILE A 17 -4.23 -4.65 -3.22
N ALA A 18 -3.02 -4.92 -3.69
CA ALA A 18 -2.34 -4.08 -4.68
C ALA A 18 -2.20 -4.84 -6.00
N VAL A 19 -2.51 -4.17 -7.10
CA VAL A 19 -2.42 -4.71 -8.46
C VAL A 19 -1.73 -3.69 -9.35
N CYS A 20 -0.73 -4.13 -10.09
CA CYS A 20 -0.09 -3.40 -11.16
C CYS A 20 -0.35 -4.14 -12.47
N ASN A 21 -1.04 -3.47 -13.40
CA ASN A 21 -1.30 -4.02 -14.73
C ASN A 21 -0.08 -3.78 -15.62
N ASN A 22 0.24 -4.75 -16.47
CA ASN A 22 1.26 -4.58 -17.49
C ASN A 22 0.81 -3.48 -18.48
N SER A 23 1.76 -2.69 -18.96
CA SER A 23 1.51 -1.62 -19.93
C SER A 23 2.10 -2.00 -21.28
N LEU A 24 1.37 -1.78 -22.36
CA LEU A 24 1.95 -1.83 -23.70
C LEU A 24 2.58 -0.48 -24.02
N ASN A 25 3.83 -0.49 -24.46
CA ASN A 25 4.49 0.65 -25.05
C ASN A 25 4.49 0.46 -26.57
N ASN A 26 3.85 1.37 -27.30
CA ASN A 26 3.99 1.43 -28.75
C ASN A 26 5.30 2.17 -29.05
N VAL A 27 6.36 1.41 -29.33
CA VAL A 27 7.64 1.95 -29.76
C VAL A 27 7.67 1.82 -31.28
N ASN A 28 7.05 2.82 -31.92
CA ASN A 28 6.94 2.94 -33.37
C ASN A 28 5.95 1.91 -33.96
N ASN A 29 5.08 2.36 -34.86
CA ASN A 29 3.80 1.76 -35.27
C ASN A 29 3.79 0.33 -35.86
N ASN A 30 4.75 -0.54 -35.56
CA ASN A 30 4.70 -1.97 -35.91
C ASN A 30 5.11 -2.92 -34.75
N ASN A 31 5.57 -2.44 -33.59
CA ASN A 31 6.02 -3.32 -32.49
C ASN A 31 5.44 -2.89 -31.12
N ASN A 32 4.58 -3.75 -30.56
CA ASN A 32 4.09 -3.59 -29.18
C ASN A 32 5.08 -4.22 -28.20
N ASN A 33 5.67 -3.42 -27.30
CA ASN A 33 6.50 -3.93 -26.21
C ASN A 33 5.71 -4.01 -24.89
N LEU A 34 5.71 -5.17 -24.26
CA LEU A 34 5.06 -5.38 -22.96
C LEU A 34 5.98 -4.93 -21.82
N VAL A 35 5.58 -3.88 -21.11
CA VAL A 35 6.23 -3.44 -19.88
C VAL A 35 5.55 -4.10 -18.69
N THR A 36 6.33 -4.84 -17.92
CA THR A 36 5.91 -5.40 -16.64
C THR A 36 5.98 -4.34 -15.56
N ASN A 37 4.85 -4.09 -14.89
CA ASN A 37 4.78 -3.18 -13.76
C ASN A 37 4.74 -3.98 -12.47
N VAL A 38 5.48 -3.52 -11.47
CA VAL A 38 5.51 -4.13 -10.14
C VAL A 38 5.03 -3.15 -9.09
N VAL A 39 4.39 -3.69 -8.05
CA VAL A 39 4.07 -2.96 -6.84
C VAL A 39 5.38 -2.56 -6.16
N VAL A 40 5.43 -1.33 -5.66
CA VAL A 40 6.52 -0.82 -4.83
C VAL A 40 5.88 -0.24 -3.59
N ILE A 41 6.19 -0.73 -2.39
CA ILE A 41 5.67 -0.15 -1.15
C ILE A 41 6.73 0.81 -0.60
N THR A 42 6.36 2.09 -0.48
CA THR A 42 7.26 3.15 0.03
C THR A 42 6.88 3.65 1.42
N LYS A 43 5.63 3.41 1.83
CA LYS A 43 5.13 3.67 3.17
C LYS A 43 3.98 2.75 3.46
N ALA A 44 3.87 2.28 4.70
CA ALA A 44 2.67 1.66 5.27
C ALA A 44 2.67 1.84 6.78
N THR A 45 1.52 2.18 7.35
CA THR A 45 1.35 2.44 8.78
C THR A 45 0.23 1.55 9.31
N TYR A 46 0.42 0.92 10.47
CA TYR A 46 -0.59 0.07 11.11
C TYR A 46 -0.84 0.52 12.55
N GLY A 47 -2.10 0.59 12.97
CA GLY A 47 -2.45 1.03 14.32
C GLY A 47 -3.86 1.59 14.42
N ARG A 48 -4.11 2.37 15.47
CA ARG A 48 -5.39 3.01 15.75
C ARG A 48 -5.21 4.52 15.70
N MET A 49 -4.99 5.05 14.50
CA MET A 49 -4.49 6.42 14.33
C MET A 49 -5.56 7.48 14.59
N ARG A 50 -6.76 7.29 14.07
CA ARG A 50 -7.87 8.25 14.17
C ARG A 50 -9.23 7.56 14.10
N VAL A 51 -10.27 8.30 14.45
CA VAL A 51 -11.66 7.90 14.16
C VAL A 51 -11.82 7.79 12.64
N SER A 52 -12.42 6.69 12.20
CA SER A 52 -12.58 6.35 10.79
C SER A 52 -13.64 5.27 10.58
N ARG A 53 -13.77 4.76 9.35
CA ARG A 53 -14.64 3.60 9.07
C ARG A 53 -14.27 2.35 9.88
N CYS A 54 -13.00 2.21 10.29
CA CYS A 54 -12.54 1.06 11.08
C CYS A 54 -12.60 1.32 12.59
N VAL A 55 -12.76 2.59 13.00
CA VAL A 55 -12.78 3.04 14.39
C VAL A 55 -13.89 4.08 14.54
N THR A 56 -15.10 3.65 14.87
CA THR A 56 -16.31 4.49 14.85
C THR A 56 -16.49 5.38 16.08
N GLY A 57 -15.58 5.32 17.06
CA GLY A 57 -15.63 6.16 18.27
C GLY A 57 -14.29 6.25 18.98
N MET A 58 -14.18 7.19 19.92
CA MET A 58 -12.96 7.46 20.72
C MET A 58 -12.86 6.62 22.00
N TYR A 59 -13.49 5.44 22.04
CA TYR A 59 -13.37 4.53 23.18
C TYR A 59 -11.93 4.03 23.29
N GLY A 60 -11.24 4.33 24.40
CA GLY A 60 -9.83 3.99 24.61
C GLY A 60 -8.85 4.78 23.74
N ASP A 61 -7.58 4.36 23.72
CA ASP A 61 -6.47 5.13 23.15
C ASP A 61 -6.51 5.23 21.61
N VAL A 62 -6.67 6.46 21.10
CA VAL A 62 -6.54 6.82 19.68
C VAL A 62 -5.21 7.57 19.49
N GLY A 63 -4.53 7.35 18.37
CA GLY A 63 -3.29 8.05 17.99
C GLY A 63 -2.05 7.15 17.96
N CYS A 64 -2.15 5.90 18.41
CA CYS A 64 -1.07 4.93 18.34
C CYS A 64 -0.91 4.41 16.89
N ARG A 65 0.35 4.30 16.46
CA ARG A 65 0.72 3.81 15.14
C ARG A 65 2.10 3.18 15.16
N ASN A 66 2.32 2.25 14.26
CA ASN A 66 3.64 1.72 13.97
C ASN A 66 3.92 1.73 12.47
N ASP A 67 5.18 1.98 12.11
CA ASP A 67 5.63 1.85 10.73
C ASP A 67 5.79 0.36 10.41
N VAL A 68 4.99 -0.13 9.47
CA VAL A 68 5.03 -1.53 8.99
C VAL A 68 5.50 -1.62 7.54
N THR A 69 6.15 -0.57 7.04
CA THR A 69 6.59 -0.46 5.64
C THR A 69 7.46 -1.65 5.24
N ASN A 70 8.44 -2.04 6.07
CA ASN A 70 9.33 -3.16 5.76
C ASN A 70 8.55 -4.47 5.60
N TYR A 71 7.59 -4.71 6.47
CA TYR A 71 6.77 -5.90 6.43
C TYR A 71 5.87 -5.91 5.17
N VAL A 72 5.09 -4.86 4.94
CA VAL A 72 4.21 -4.76 3.77
C VAL A 72 5.01 -4.79 2.46
N SER A 73 6.17 -4.14 2.43
CA SER A 73 7.10 -4.16 1.29
C SER A 73 7.63 -5.56 1.01
N SER A 74 8.07 -6.32 2.03
CA SER A 74 8.52 -7.71 1.84
C SER A 74 7.43 -8.63 1.27
N ARG A 75 6.15 -8.32 1.52
CA ARG A 75 5.01 -9.10 1.02
C ARG A 75 4.58 -8.71 -0.40
N CYS A 76 4.73 -7.43 -0.76
CA CYS A 76 4.15 -6.87 -1.98
C CYS A 76 5.16 -6.37 -3.01
N SER A 77 6.27 -5.77 -2.59
CA SER A 77 7.21 -5.12 -3.51
C SER A 77 7.83 -6.14 -4.46
N GLY A 78 7.95 -5.74 -5.74
CA GLY A 78 8.46 -6.60 -6.81
C GLY A 78 7.44 -7.58 -7.40
N LYS A 79 6.18 -7.57 -6.93
CA LYS A 79 5.11 -8.41 -7.47
C LYS A 79 4.14 -7.57 -8.32
N SER A 80 3.58 -8.16 -9.36
CA SER A 80 2.48 -7.53 -10.13
C SER A 80 1.16 -7.51 -9.36
N ARG A 81 0.98 -8.43 -8.40
CA ARG A 81 -0.18 -8.49 -7.51
C ARG A 81 0.23 -8.97 -6.12
N CYS A 82 -0.35 -8.37 -5.09
CA CYS A 82 -0.26 -8.88 -3.73
C CYS A 82 -1.59 -8.78 -2.99
N LYS A 83 -1.70 -9.58 -1.92
CA LYS A 83 -2.85 -9.63 -1.02
C LYS A 83 -2.34 -9.85 0.40
N ILE A 84 -2.75 -8.98 1.32
CA ILE A 84 -2.40 -9.04 2.74
C ILE A 84 -3.70 -9.04 3.54
N TYR A 85 -3.85 -9.98 4.48
CA TYR A 85 -4.97 -9.98 5.43
C TYR A 85 -4.63 -9.06 6.60
N VAL A 86 -5.47 -8.07 6.90
CA VAL A 86 -5.11 -7.03 7.87
C VAL A 86 -5.01 -7.56 9.30
N ALA A 87 -5.78 -8.60 9.65
CA ALA A 87 -5.68 -9.29 10.94
C ALA A 87 -4.64 -10.42 10.97
N GLU A 88 -3.71 -10.47 10.02
CA GLU A 88 -2.66 -11.50 10.09
C GLU A 88 -1.73 -11.30 11.30
N GLN A 89 -1.23 -12.42 11.82
CA GLN A 89 -0.52 -12.45 13.09
C GLN A 89 0.73 -11.54 13.12
N MET A 90 1.42 -11.35 11.99
CA MET A 90 2.60 -10.50 11.94
C MET A 90 2.27 -9.01 12.12
N LEU A 91 1.20 -8.51 11.50
CA LEU A 91 0.75 -7.13 11.72
C LEU A 91 0.33 -6.92 13.17
N HIS A 92 -0.35 -7.92 13.75
CA HIS A 92 -0.74 -7.89 15.15
C HIS A 92 0.47 -7.84 16.10
N ARG A 93 1.52 -8.62 15.83
CA ARG A 93 2.78 -8.57 16.60
C ARG A 93 3.55 -7.27 16.45
N LEU A 94 3.44 -6.61 15.29
CA LEU A 94 4.04 -5.30 15.03
C LEU A 94 3.17 -4.16 15.58
N ASN A 95 1.98 -4.44 16.09
CA ASN A 95 1.10 -3.41 16.64
C ASN A 95 1.69 -2.85 17.93
N ARG A 96 1.68 -1.52 18.07
CA ARG A 96 2.05 -0.82 19.32
C ARG A 96 0.84 -0.32 20.10
N CYS A 97 -0.36 -0.52 19.57
CA CYS A 97 -1.60 -0.22 20.26
C CYS A 97 -1.97 -1.34 21.25
N PRO A 98 -2.77 -1.04 22.29
CA PRO A 98 -3.37 -2.06 23.15
C PRO A 98 -4.06 -3.16 22.33
N ILE A 99 -3.82 -4.41 22.69
CA ILE A 99 -4.22 -5.59 21.90
C ILE A 99 -5.74 -5.72 21.75
N GLU A 100 -6.49 -5.20 22.71
CA GLU A 100 -7.95 -5.24 22.78
C GLU A 100 -8.62 -4.19 21.89
N LEU A 101 -7.84 -3.26 21.32
CA LEU A 101 -8.35 -2.18 20.48
C LEU A 101 -8.16 -2.50 18.99
N ASN A 102 -9.20 -2.20 18.21
CA ASN A 102 -9.16 -2.35 16.76
C ASN A 102 -8.08 -1.45 16.15
N ALA A 103 -7.13 -2.07 15.45
CA ALA A 103 -6.11 -1.43 14.63
C ALA A 103 -6.38 -1.67 13.14
N TYR A 104 -6.02 -0.73 12.28
CA TYR A 104 -6.23 -0.79 10.84
C TYR A 104 -4.95 -0.39 10.11
N LEU A 105 -4.87 -0.75 8.83
CA LEU A 105 -3.74 -0.41 7.96
C LEU A 105 -4.07 0.88 7.17
N GLU A 106 -3.12 1.81 7.11
CA GLU A 106 -3.25 3.12 6.48
C GLU A 106 -1.95 3.55 5.78
N GLU A 107 -2.00 4.69 5.07
CA GLU A 107 -0.87 5.44 4.49
C GLU A 107 -0.03 4.63 3.49
N ILE A 108 -0.67 3.76 2.71
CA ILE A 108 0.03 2.91 1.76
C ILE A 108 0.45 3.71 0.53
N ARG A 109 1.75 3.92 0.35
CA ARG A 109 2.29 4.67 -0.79
C ARG A 109 2.90 3.73 -1.82
N ILE A 110 2.34 3.76 -3.03
CA ILE A 110 2.80 2.95 -4.17
C ILE A 110 3.19 3.87 -5.33
N PRO A 111 4.50 4.10 -5.61
CA PRO A 111 4.86 4.76 -6.85
C PRO A 111 4.49 3.84 -8.03
N ILE A 112 3.58 4.28 -8.89
CA ILE A 112 3.44 3.67 -10.21
C ILE A 112 4.67 4.11 -11.00
N LEU A 113 5.53 3.17 -11.38
CA LEU A 113 6.63 3.43 -12.29
C LEU A 113 6.10 3.60 -13.73
N ARG A 114 5.34 4.66 -13.99
CA ARG A 114 5.22 5.21 -15.34
C ARG A 114 6.16 6.40 -15.46
N LYS A 115 7.35 6.16 -16.01
CA LYS A 115 8.06 7.15 -16.81
C LYS A 115 7.96 6.70 -18.26
N ILE A 116 7.01 7.26 -19.01
CA ILE A 116 7.34 7.60 -20.40
C ILE A 116 8.51 8.57 -20.30
N ALA A 117 9.48 8.38 -21.19
CA ALA A 117 10.70 9.17 -21.27
C ALA A 117 10.43 10.65 -20.92
N LEU A 118 11.27 11.23 -20.07
CA LEU A 118 11.52 12.66 -20.14
C LEU A 118 12.21 12.88 -21.51
N GLN A 119 11.46 12.82 -22.60
CA GLN A 119 11.74 13.67 -23.75
C GLN A 119 11.32 15.06 -23.31
N LEU A 120 12.28 15.81 -22.82
CA LEU A 120 12.42 17.23 -23.08
C LEU A 120 13.94 17.48 -23.01
N LEU A 121 14.59 17.20 -24.15
CA LEU A 121 15.53 18.16 -24.66
C LEU A 121 14.74 19.45 -24.88
N THR A 122 14.93 20.42 -24.00
CA THR A 122 15.05 21.85 -24.31
C THR A 122 15.71 22.52 -23.11
#